data_AF-A0A496UHJ6-F1
#
_entry.id   AF-A0A496UHJ6-F1
#
_cell.length_a   1.000
_cell.length_b   1.000
_cell.length_c   1.000
_cell.angle_alpha   90.00
_cell.angle_beta   90.00
_cell.angle_gamma   90.00
#
_symmetry.space_group_name_H-M   'P 1'
#
loop_
_entity.id
_entity.type
_entity.pdbx_description
1 polymer ?
#
loop_
_entity_poly.entity_id
_entity_poly.type
_entity_poly.pdbx_seq_one_letter_code
_entity_poly.pdbx_strand_id
1 'polypeptide(L)' 'MKKQGDRVYLQHILDSIARIESYLHEVDENEFKSSDLLQDGVIRQIQIIGEASKRVSSD' A
#
# COMPACT_ATOMS: atom_id res chain seq x y z
N MET A 1 -25.76 -6.36 6.43
CA MET A 1 -24.83 -5.43 7.10
C MET A 1 -23.39 -5.84 6.77
N LYS A 2 -22.77 -5.24 5.74
CA LYS A 2 -21.33 -5.43 5.42
C LYS A 2 -20.57 -4.16 4.98
N LYS A 3 -21.27 -3.08 4.62
CA LYS A 3 -20.65 -1.82 4.12
C LYS A 3 -19.70 -1.10 5.07
N GLN A 4 -19.80 -1.32 6.39
CA GLN A 4 -18.91 -0.68 7.36
C GLN A 4 -17.50 -1.30 7.38
N GLY A 5 -17.37 -2.59 7.04
CA GLY A 5 -16.09 -3.28 6.98
C GLY A 5 -15.28 -2.88 5.76
N ASP A 6 -15.92 -2.71 4.60
CA ASP A 6 -15.23 -2.34 3.35
C ASP A 6 -14.54 -0.99 3.47
N ARG A 7 -15.16 -0.01 4.16
CA ARG A 7 -14.54 1.30 4.38
C ARG A 7 -13.20 1.20 5.11
N VAL A 8 -13.07 0.28 6.08
CA VAL A 8 -11.81 0.08 6.80
C VAL A 8 -10.74 -0.50 5.88
N TYR A 9 -11.08 -1.50 5.07
CA TYR A 9 -10.14 -2.09 4.12
C TYR A 9 -9.74 -1.12 3.01
N LEU A 10 -10.68 -0.34 2.49
CA LEU A 10 -10.40 0.73 1.52
C LEU A 10 -9.52 1.81 2.13
N GLN A 11 -9.73 2.17 3.41
CA GLN A 11 -8.84 3.11 4.09
C GLN A 11 -7.43 2.55 4.23
N HIS A 12 -7.26 1.28 4.61
CA HIS A 12 -5.93 0.65 4.67
C HIS A 12 -5.22 0.66 3.30
N ILE A 13 -5.96 0.47 2.21
CA ILE A 13 -5.42 0.56 0.85
C ILE A 13 -4.94 1.99 0.57
N LEU A 14 -5.79 3.00 0.84
CA LEU A 14 -5.44 4.40 0.63
C LEU A 14 -4.23 4.84 1.47
N ASP A 15 -4.19 4.44 2.74
CA ASP A 15 -3.06 4.76 3.63
C ASP A 15 -1.76 4.11 3.15
N SER A 16 -1.84 2.90 2.60
CA SER A 16 -0.67 2.19 2.04
C SER A 16 -0.18 2.85 0.76
N ILE A 17 -1.09 3.31 -0.12
CA ILE A 17 -0.74 4.06 -1.32
C ILE A 17 -0.05 5.38 -0.95
N ALA A 18 -0.63 6.15 -0.03
CA ALA A 18 -0.06 7.42 0.42
C ALA A 18 1.35 7.25 1.02
N ARG A 19 1.60 6.13 1.72
CA ARG A 19 2.94 5.79 2.21
C ARG A 19 3.91 5.47 1.08
N ILE A 20 3.50 4.69 0.08
CA ILE A 20 4.34 4.42 -1.10
C ILE A 20 4.70 5.73 -1.80
N GLU A 21 3.73 6.61 -2.02
CA GLU A 21 3.96 7.92 -2.64
C GLU A 21 4.93 8.77 -1.81
N SER A 22 4.79 8.77 -0.48
CA SER A 22 5.72 9.46 0.42
C SER A 22 7.12 8.86 0.41
N TYR A 23 7.26 7.53 0.29
CA TYR A 23 8.56 6.86 0.24
C TYR A 23 9.28 7.12 -1.08
N LEU A 24 8.53 7.27 -2.17
CA LEU A 24 9.07 7.50 -3.51
C LEU A 24 9.14 8.98 -3.89
N HIS A 25 8.77 9.89 -2.97
CA HIS A 25 8.84 11.33 -3.22
C HIS A 25 10.29 11.77 -3.40
N GLU A 26 10.59 12.39 -4.54
CA GLU A 26 11.94 12.81 -4.94
C GLU A 26 12.97 11.67 -5.01
N VAL A 27 12.52 10.41 -5.09
CA VAL A 27 13.39 9.25 -5.29
C VAL A 27 13.41 8.88 -6.77
N ASP A 28 14.61 8.84 -7.36
CA ASP A 28 14.78 8.33 -8.71
C ASP A 28 14.96 6.79 -8.77
N GLU A 29 15.01 6.24 -9.99
CA GLU A 29 15.10 4.79 -10.19
C GLU A 29 16.40 4.19 -9.64
N ASN A 30 17.53 4.91 -9.71
CA ASN A 30 18.82 4.41 -9.22
C ASN A 30 18.85 4.42 -7.69
N GLU A 31 18.34 5.48 -7.07
CA GLU A 31 18.18 5.59 -5.63
C GLU A 31 17.30 4.45 -5.10
N PHE A 32 16.16 4.20 -5.75
CA PHE A 32 15.28 3.08 -5.41
C PHE A 32 15.99 1.72 -5.51
N LYS A 33 16.66 1.45 -6.63
CA LYS A 33 17.40 0.20 -6.87
C LYS A 33 18.57 -0.01 -5.91
N SER A 34 19.16 1.08 -5.41
CA SER A 34 20.30 1.01 -4.48
C SER A 34 19.91 0.81 -3.02
N SER A 35 18.63 0.95 -2.69
CA SER A 35 18.13 0.90 -1.31
C SER A 35 17.17 -0.26 -1.11
N ASP A 36 17.70 -1.39 -0.62
CA ASP A 36 16.89 -2.57 -0.26
C ASP A 36 15.83 -2.23 0.79
N LEU A 37 16.16 -1.35 1.74
CA LEU A 37 15.21 -0.90 2.76
C LEU A 37 14.01 -0.17 2.14
N LEU A 38 14.26 0.67 1.13
CA LEU A 38 13.19 1.40 0.45
C LEU A 38 12.31 0.44 -0.38
N GLN A 39 12.95 -0.51 -1.07
CA GLN A 39 12.25 -1.58 -1.80
C GLN A 39 11.37 -2.41 -0.87
N ASP A 40 11.92 -2.86 0.26
CA ASP A 40 11.20 -3.61 1.29
C ASP A 40 10.02 -2.80 1.85
N GLY A 41 10.21 -1.50 2.06
CA GLY A 41 9.16 -0.58 2.50
C GLY A 41 7.98 -0.51 1.52
N VAL A 42 8.26 -0.40 0.23
CA VAL A 42 7.25 -0.38 -0.85
C VAL A 42 6.58 -1.75 -0.99
N ILE A 43 7.35 -2.83 -1.04
CA ILE A 43 6.84 -4.21 -1.13
C ILE A 43 5.90 -4.51 0.05
N ARG A 44 6.26 -4.06 1.26
CA ARG A 44 5.41 -4.22 2.45
C ARG A 44 4.06 -3.52 2.29
N GLN A 45 4.03 -2.27 1.80
CA GLN A 45 2.76 -1.58 1.56
C GLN A 45 1.91 -2.28 0.49
N ILE A 46 2.53 -2.79 -0.58
CA ILE A 46 1.83 -3.57 -1.61
C ILE A 46 1.22 -4.86 -1.03
N GLN A 47 1.93 -5.56 -0.12
CA GLN A 47 1.36 -6.72 0.57
C GLN A 47 0.12 -6.37 1.41
N ILE A 48 0.16 -5.24 2.14
CA ILE A 48 -0.98 -4.76 2.93
C ILE A 48 -2.17 -4.43 2.02
N ILE A 49 -1.93 -3.77 0.88
CA ILE A 49 -2.96 -3.51 -0.14
C ILE A 49 -3.58 -4.82 -0.61
N GLY A 50 -2.76 -5.82 -0.93
CA GLY A 50 -3.24 -7.13 -1.39
C GLY A 50 -4.05 -7.87 -0.33
N GLU A 51 -3.67 -7.79 0.94
CA GLU A 51 -4.42 -8.37 2.05
C GLU A 51 -5.78 -7.69 2.25
N ALA A 52 -5.80 -6.35 2.29
CA ALA A 52 -7.02 -5.57 2.43
C ALA A 52 -7.97 -5.79 1.23
N SER A 53 -7.44 -5.87 0.01
CA SER A 53 -8.22 -6.11 -1.21
C SER A 53 -9.00 -7.43 -1.16
N LYS A 54 -8.44 -8.49 -0.57
CA LYS A 54 -9.13 -9.79 -0.40
C LYS A 54 -10.32 -9.73 0.57
N ARG A 55 -10.40 -8.67 1.38
CA ARG A 55 -11.42 -8.51 2.43
C ARG A 55 -12.56 -7.57 2.01
N VAL A 56 -12.39 -6.82 0.93
CA VAL A 56 -13.46 -5.99 0.33
C VAL A 56 -14.51 -6.91 -0.30
N SER A 57 -15.79 -6.64 -0.05
CA SER A 57 -16.88 -7.42 -0.64
C SER A 57 -16.91 -7.34 -2.18
N SER A 58 -17.22 -8.46 -2.84
CA SER A 58 -17.27 -8.58 -4.31
C SER A 58 -18.62 -8.22 -4.94
N ASP A 59 -19.62 -7.84 -4.12
CA ASP A 59 -21.01 -7.60 -4.53
C ASP A 59 -21.31 -6.12 -4.85
#